data_AF-A0A392RQY8-F1
#
_entry.id   AF-A0A392RQY8-F1
#
_cell.length_a   1.000
_cell.length_b   1.000
_cell.length_c   1.000
_cell.angle_alpha   90.00
_cell.angle_beta   90.00
_cell.angle_gamma   90.00
#
_symmetry.space_group_name_H-M   'P 1'
#
loop_
_entity.id
_entity.type
_entity.pdbx_description
1 polymer ?
#
loop_
_entity_poly.entity_id
_entity_poly.type
_entity_poly.pdbx_seq_one_letter_code
_entity_poly.pdbx_strand_id
1 'polypeptide(L)'
;MNQQQNQFVQETQVYQRGNDAVLRNLETQIGQIAKEMANNKNQGGSFAANTEPNPKEQCKSITTRSGKEVGKGIGDNLRKEEEVMRRADEEEEGE
;
A
#
# COMPACT_ATOMS: atom_id res chain seq x y z
N MET A 1 -8.07 60.86 20.88
CA MET A 1 -8.37 60.23 19.57
C MET A 1 -7.17 59.45 19.02
N ASN A 2 -5.96 60.03 18.90
CA ASN A 2 -4.77 59.32 18.40
C ASN A 2 -4.30 58.11 19.25
N GLN A 3 -4.47 58.14 20.57
CA GLN A 3 -3.93 57.08 21.45
C GLN A 3 -4.71 55.76 21.32
N GLN A 4 -6.04 55.81 21.22
CA GLN A 4 -6.89 54.64 20.99
C GLN A 4 -6.65 54.02 19.60
N GLN A 5 -6.45 54.83 18.56
CA GLN A 5 -6.11 54.34 17.23
C GLN A 5 -4.77 53.59 17.24
N ASN A 6 -3.74 54.13 17.92
CA ASN A 6 -2.45 53.46 18.04
C ASN A 6 -2.54 52.14 18.82
N GLN A 7 -3.37 52.09 19.87
CA GLN A 7 -3.60 50.87 20.64
C GLN A 7 -4.25 49.77 19.80
N PHE A 8 -5.29 50.13 19.04
CA PHE A 8 -5.98 49.21 18.13
C PHE A 8 -5.05 48.65 17.05
N VAL A 9 -4.22 49.50 16.44
CA VAL A 9 -3.23 49.06 15.43
C VAL A 9 -2.22 48.08 16.04
N GLN A 10 -1.76 48.34 17.26
CA GLN A 10 -0.78 47.48 17.94
C GLN A 10 -1.38 46.11 18.30
N GLU A 11 -2.60 46.10 18.81
CA GLU A 11 -3.33 44.87 19.16
C GLU A 11 -3.61 44.02 17.91
N THR A 12 -4.00 44.67 16.81
CA THR A 12 -4.20 44.01 15.51
C THR A 12 -2.90 43.40 14.97
N GLN A 13 -1.77 44.08 15.13
CA GLN A 13 -0.47 43.59 14.66
C GLN A 13 0.02 42.38 15.47
N VAL A 14 -0.27 42.33 16.77
CA VAL A 14 0.01 41.16 17.62
C VAL A 14 -0.87 39.98 17.20
N TYR A 15 -2.17 40.22 16.96
CA TYR A 15 -3.09 39.20 16.48
C TYR A 15 -2.66 38.63 15.11
N GLN A 16 -2.26 39.48 14.17
CA GLN A 16 -1.72 39.05 12.88
C GLN A 16 -0.48 38.17 13.04
N ARG A 17 0.51 38.59 13.84
CA ARG A 17 1.72 37.77 14.08
C ARG A 17 1.42 36.41 14.71
N GLY A 18 0.47 36.36 15.64
CA GLY A 18 0.02 35.10 16.24
C GLY A 18 -0.61 34.18 15.19
N ASN A 19 -1.48 34.73 14.35
CA ASN A 19 -2.15 33.98 13.29
C ASN A 19 -1.19 33.49 12.21
N ASP A 20 -0.16 34.26 11.86
CA ASP A 20 0.86 33.84 10.90
C ASP A 20 1.56 32.55 11.36
N ALA A 21 1.92 32.46 12.64
CA ALA A 21 2.54 31.26 13.20
C ALA A 21 1.59 30.05 13.18
N VAL A 22 0.31 30.26 13.54
CA VAL A 22 -0.72 29.21 13.47
C VAL A 22 -0.92 28.73 12.03
N LEU A 23 -0.99 29.65 11.07
CA LEU A 23 -1.17 29.32 9.66
C LEU A 23 0.00 28.50 9.12
N ARG A 24 1.25 28.87 9.43
CA ARG A 24 2.45 28.09 9.05
C ARG A 24 2.45 26.67 9.64
N ASN A 25 1.98 26.52 10.88
CA ASN A 25 1.86 25.21 11.50
C ASN A 25 0.79 24.36 10.79
N LEU A 26 -0.35 24.95 10.44
CA LEU A 26 -1.41 24.27 9.69
C LEU A 26 -0.93 23.85 8.30
N GLU A 27 -0.23 24.73 7.57
CA GLU A 27 0.39 24.41 6.28
C GLU A 27 1.32 23.18 6.39
N THR A 28 2.14 23.14 7.44
CA THR A 28 3.08 22.04 7.68
C THR A 28 2.35 20.73 7.99
N GLN A 29 1.35 20.77 8.88
CA GLN A 29 0.58 19.58 9.26
C GLN A 29 -0.21 19.02 8.07
N ILE A 30 -0.85 19.88 7.27
CA ILE A 30 -1.56 19.47 6.06
C ILE A 30 -0.59 18.87 5.04
N GLY A 31 0.61 19.44 4.87
CA GLY A 31 1.65 18.89 4.00
C GLY A 31 2.13 17.50 4.43
N GLN A 32 2.28 17.27 5.74
CA GLN A 32 2.63 15.95 6.29
C GLN A 32 1.52 14.93 6.05
N ILE A 33 0.27 15.28 6.34
CA ILE A 33 -0.90 14.42 6.08
C ILE A 33 -0.98 14.07 4.58
N ALA A 34 -0.83 15.05 3.70
CA ALA A 34 -0.85 14.81 2.26
C ALA A 34 0.25 13.83 1.82
N LYS A 35 1.46 13.95 2.39
CA LYS A 35 2.57 13.04 2.14
C LYS A 35 2.31 11.63 2.67
N GLU A 36 1.79 11.48 3.88
CA GLU A 36 1.41 10.18 4.44
C GLU A 36 0.31 9.52 3.62
N MET A 37 -0.70 10.28 3.18
CA MET A 37 -1.78 9.77 2.32
C MET A 37 -1.26 9.33 0.94
N ALA A 38 -0.29 10.05 0.36
CA ALA A 38 0.36 9.65 -0.89
C ALA A 38 1.22 8.39 -0.72
N ASN A 39 2.01 8.32 0.36
CA ASN A 39 2.83 7.14 0.67
C ASN A 39 1.97 5.91 1.01
N ASN A 40 0.87 6.08 1.75
CA ASN A 40 -0.05 5.00 2.08
C ASN A 40 -0.85 4.51 0.88
N LYS A 41 -1.09 5.34 -0.15
CA LYS A 41 -1.66 4.88 -1.43
C LYS A 41 -0.69 3.96 -2.21
N ASN A 42 0.61 4.16 -2.06
CA ASN A 42 1.62 3.22 -2.58
C ASN A 42 1.83 2.00 -1.68
N GLN A 43 1.31 2.04 -0.45
CA GLN A 43 1.04 0.85 0.37
C GLN A 43 -0.35 0.28 0.07
N GLY A 44 -0.84 0.45 -1.17
CA GLY A 44 -1.87 -0.42 -1.72
C GLY A 44 -1.36 -1.83 -1.53
N GLY A 45 -1.91 -2.49 -0.50
CA GLY A 45 -1.43 -3.77 -0.04
C GLY A 45 -1.37 -4.71 -1.23
N SER A 46 -0.16 -5.14 -1.58
CA SER A 46 -0.02 -6.57 -1.73
C SER A 46 -0.56 -7.09 -0.40
N PHE A 47 -1.75 -7.67 -0.43
CA PHE A 47 -2.01 -8.77 0.46
C PHE A 47 -0.93 -9.78 0.06
N ALA A 48 0.29 -9.57 0.55
CA ALA A 48 1.28 -10.59 0.70
C ALA A 48 0.64 -11.43 1.79
N ALA A 49 -0.37 -12.20 1.37
CA ALA A 49 -0.85 -13.34 2.09
C ALA A 49 0.45 -13.97 2.53
N ASN A 50 0.65 -14.06 3.84
CA ASN A 50 1.77 -14.78 4.39
C ASN A 50 1.51 -16.28 4.13
N THR A 51 1.33 -16.63 2.86
CA THR A 51 1.20 -17.96 2.34
C THR A 51 2.62 -18.41 2.15
N GLU A 52 3.16 -18.98 3.21
CA GLU A 52 4.29 -19.90 3.08
C GLU A 52 3.86 -21.01 2.10
N PRO A 53 4.66 -21.33 1.08
CA PRO A 53 4.39 -22.44 0.17
C PRO A 53 4.12 -23.71 0.98
N ASN A 54 3.00 -24.38 0.69
CA ASN A 54 2.68 -25.61 1.39
C ASN A 54 3.79 -26.64 1.08
N PRO A 55 4.47 -27.23 2.07
CA PRO A 55 5.48 -28.27 1.81
C PRO A 55 4.94 -29.46 1.02
N LYS A 56 3.60 -29.63 0.96
CA LYS A 56 2.89 -30.64 0.18
C LYS A 56 2.26 -30.11 -1.12
N GLU A 57 2.64 -28.93 -1.61
CA GLU A 57 2.13 -28.38 -2.87
C GLU A 57 2.38 -29.31 -4.07
N GLN A 58 3.44 -30.11 -4.03
CA GLN A 58 3.73 -31.12 -5.06
C GLN A 58 2.78 -32.34 -5.03
N CYS A 59 1.79 -32.38 -4.13
CA CYS A 59 0.82 -33.46 -4.04
C CYS A 59 -0.19 -33.36 -5.21
N LYS A 60 0.12 -34.07 -6.29
CA LYS A 60 -0.68 -34.10 -7.53
C LYS A 60 -1.96 -34.92 -7.44
N SER A 61 -2.09 -35.77 -6.43
CA SER A 61 -3.30 -36.54 -6.14
C SER A 61 -3.34 -36.95 -4.66
N ILE A 62 -4.55 -37.14 -4.14
CA ILE A 62 -4.81 -37.66 -2.80
C ILE A 62 -5.59 -38.96 -2.85
N THR A 63 -5.32 -39.88 -1.92
CA THR A 63 -6.08 -41.13 -1.78
C THR A 63 -6.97 -41.04 -0.55
N THR A 64 -8.27 -41.28 -0.74
CA THR A 64 -9.24 -41.32 0.36
C THR A 64 -9.16 -42.65 1.13
N ARG A 65 -9.72 -42.71 2.34
CA ARG A 65 -9.76 -43.96 3.15
C ARG A 65 -10.47 -45.13 2.44
N SER A 66 -11.36 -44.85 1.49
CA SER A 66 -12.03 -45.86 0.67
C SER A 66 -11.21 -46.33 -0.55
N GLY A 67 -9.96 -45.87 -0.68
CA GLY A 67 -9.06 -46.22 -1.78
C GLY A 67 -9.31 -45.46 -3.08
N LYS A 68 -10.25 -44.50 -3.11
CA LYS A 68 -10.47 -43.65 -4.29
C LYS A 68 -9.37 -42.59 -4.38
N GLU A 69 -8.71 -42.54 -5.54
CA GLU A 69 -7.76 -41.49 -5.89
C GLU A 69 -8.50 -40.28 -6.47
N VAL A 70 -8.20 -39.08 -5.96
CA VAL A 70 -8.76 -37.80 -6.41
C VAL A 70 -7.60 -36.92 -6.90
N GLY A 71 -7.75 -36.30 -8.07
CA GLY A 71 -6.73 -35.44 -8.67
C GLY A 71 -5.83 -36.10 -9.73
N LYS A 72 -6.02 -37.38 -10.03
CA LYS A 72 -5.29 -38.09 -11.09
C LYS A 72 -5.45 -37.38 -12.45
N GLY A 73 -4.33 -36.96 -13.06
CA GLY A 73 -4.29 -36.21 -14.32
C GLY A 73 -4.36 -34.68 -14.19
N ILE A 74 -4.63 -34.15 -13.00
CA ILE A 74 -4.58 -32.69 -12.75
C ILE A 74 -3.13 -32.20 -12.73
N GLY A 75 -2.21 -32.99 -12.14
CA GLY A 75 -0.79 -32.65 -12.06
C GLY A 75 -0.08 -32.45 -13.41
N ASP A 76 -0.62 -33.00 -14.49
CA ASP A 76 -0.06 -32.84 -15.85
C ASP A 76 -0.48 -31.49 -16.47
N ASN A 77 -1.68 -31.00 -16.16
CA ASN A 77 -2.13 -29.66 -16.58
C ASN A 77 -1.38 -28.56 -15.83
N LEU A 78 -1.14 -28.74 -14.52
CA LEU A 78 -0.37 -27.80 -13.70
C LEU A 78 1.07 -27.62 -14.22
N ARG A 79 1.73 -28.70 -14.66
CA ARG A 79 3.07 -28.62 -15.27
C ARG A 79 3.09 -27.79 -16.54
N LYS A 80 2.04 -27.90 -17.35
CA LYS A 80 1.91 -27.14 -18.60
C LYS A 80 1.70 -25.66 -18.32
N GLU A 81 0.89 -25.31 -17.32
CA GLU A 81 0.69 -23.91 -16.89
C GLU A 81 1.98 -23.30 -16.33
N GLU A 82 2.74 -24.03 -15.52
CA GLU A 82 4.03 -23.58 -14.96
C GLU A 82 5.08 -23.32 -16.06
N GLU A 83 5.11 -24.15 -17.11
CA GLU A 83 6.01 -23.94 -18.26
C GLU A 83 5.60 -22.73 -19.10
N VAL A 84 4.30 -22.45 -19.24
CA VAL A 84 3.79 -21.27 -19.95
C VAL A 84 4.11 -19.99 -19.18
N MET A 85 3.97 -19.98 -17.86
CA MET A 85 4.32 -18.84 -17.01
C MET A 85 5.81 -18.52 -17.09
N ARG A 86 6.67 -19.53 -16.97
CA ARG A 86 8.13 -19.34 -17.07
C ARG A 86 8.56 -18.72 -18.40
N ARG A 87 7.91 -19.10 -19.51
CA ARG A 87 8.19 -18.51 -20.83
C ARG A 87 7.72 -17.05 -20.92
N ALA A 88 6.59 -16.72 -20.30
CA ALA A 88 6.10 -15.35 -20.27
C ALA A 88 7.02 -14.43 -19.46
N ASP A 89 7.54 -14.91 -18.32
CA ASP A 89 8.48 -14.16 -17.48
C ASP A 89 9.84 -13.96 -18.21
N GLU A 90 10.32 -14.98 -18.93
CA GLU A 90 11.54 -14.89 -19.76
C GLU A 90 11.39 -13.93 -20.97
N GLU A 91 10.18 -13.77 -21.51
CA GLU A 91 9.87 -12.82 -22.58
C GLU A 91 9.75 -11.37 -22.06
N GLU A 92 9.32 -11.17 -20.81
CA GLU A 92 9.17 -9.85 -20.18
C GLU A 92 10.51 -9.28 -19.66
N GLU A 93 11.46 -10.14 -19.27
CA GLU A 93 12.82 -9.74 -18.86
C GLU A 93 13.79 -9.49 -20.05
N GLY A 94 13.37 -9.81 -21.28
CA GLY A 94 14.19 -9.71 -22.50
C GLY A 94 14.04 -8.40 -23.30
N GLU A 95 13.14 -7.49 -22.89
CA GLU A 95 12.98 -6.13 -23.45
C GLU A 95 13.70 -5.05 -22.62
#